data_AF-A0A0F9HWM0-F1
#
_entry.id   AF-A0A0F9HWM0-F1
#
_cell.length_a   1.000
_cell.length_b   1.000
_cell.length_c   1.000
_cell.angle_alpha   90.00
_cell.angle_beta   90.00
_cell.angle_gamma   90.00
#
_symmetry.space_group_name_H-M   'P 1'
#
loop_
_entity.id
_entity.type
_entity.pdbx_description
1 polymer ?
#
loop_
_entity_poly.entity_id
_entity_poly.type
_entity_poly.pdbx_seq_one_letter_code
_entity_poly.pdbx_strand_id
1 'polypeptide(L)' 'IADDDMDDQTRQDMQQWTGCIAGALTRGEFAAGFEAAGLQDVEIQETHRVHEHAVSAIIRARKPA' A
#
# COMPACT_ATOMS: atom_id res chain seq x y z
N ILE A 1 1.25 -2.37 -2.63
CA ILE A 1 1.72 -1.68 -1.41
C ILE A 1 3.20 -1.37 -1.56
N ALA A 2 3.66 -0.27 -0.99
CA ALA A 2 5.06 0.12 -0.97
C ALA A 2 5.80 -0.61 0.15
N ASP A 3 7.08 -0.87 -0.08
CA ASP A 3 8.03 -1.22 0.98
C ASP A 3 8.31 0.06 1.83
N ASP A 4 8.59 -0.12 3.12
CA ASP A 4 8.77 1.00 4.06
C ASP A 4 9.97 1.90 3.69
N ASP A 5 10.93 1.34 2.95
CA ASP A 5 12.16 1.99 2.50
C ASP A 5 12.10 2.52 1.07
N MET A 6 10.90 2.65 0.47
CA MET A 6 10.76 3.25 -0.85
C MET A 6 11.40 4.64 -0.89
N ASP A 7 12.35 4.78 -1.80
CA ASP A 7 13.22 5.94 -1.92
C ASP A 7 12.49 7.19 -2.45
N ASP A 8 13.04 8.37 -2.13
CA ASP A 8 12.47 9.65 -2.51
C ASP A 8 12.45 9.89 -4.02
N GLN A 9 13.39 9.31 -4.76
CA GLN A 9 13.43 9.45 -6.23
C GLN A 9 12.23 8.74 -6.85
N THR A 10 11.94 7.51 -6.43
CA THR A 10 10.75 6.76 -6.85
C THR A 10 9.46 7.50 -6.47
N ARG A 11 9.40 8.11 -5.27
CA ARG A 11 8.22 8.87 -4.81
C ARG A 11 7.96 10.14 -5.62
N GLN A 12 9.01 10.78 -6.15
CA GLN A 12 8.93 12.01 -6.93
C GLN A 12 8.84 11.78 -8.45
N ASP A 13 9.00 10.53 -8.90
CA ASP A 13 8.95 10.19 -10.32
C ASP A 13 7.51 10.23 -10.87
N MET A 14 7.30 11.07 -11.89
CA MET A 14 6.00 11.26 -12.53
C MET A 14 5.49 10.02 -13.26
N GLN A 15 6.36 9.22 -13.88
CA GLN A 15 5.96 7.96 -14.53
C GLN A 15 5.49 6.97 -13.46
N GLN A 16 6.24 6.83 -12.37
CA GLN A 16 5.87 5.96 -11.25
C GLN A 16 4.59 6.43 -10.55
N TRP A 17 4.33 7.73 -10.52
CA TRP A 17 3.06 8.28 -10.05
C TRP A 17 1.89 7.87 -10.94
N THR A 18 2.00 8.06 -12.25
CA THR A 18 0.95 7.63 -13.20
C THR A 18 0.76 6.11 -13.24
N GLY A 19 1.78 5.35 -12.86
CA GLY A 19 1.74 3.89 -12.70
C GLY A 19 1.24 3.39 -11.34
N CYS A 20 0.77 4.28 -10.45
CA CYS A 20 0.31 3.96 -9.10
C CYS A 20 1.40 3.33 -8.19
N ILE A 21 2.68 3.49 -8.51
CA ILE A 21 3.81 2.99 -7.70
C ILE A 21 4.23 4.03 -6.66
N ALA A 22 4.50 5.27 -7.10
CA ALA A 22 5.00 6.33 -6.22
C ALA A 22 4.02 6.71 -5.10
N GLY A 23 2.72 6.60 -5.38
CA GLY A 23 1.64 6.85 -4.42
C GLY A 23 1.20 5.60 -3.65
N ALA A 24 1.87 4.46 -3.80
CA ALA A 24 1.50 3.25 -3.07
C ALA A 24 1.75 3.45 -1.58
N LEU A 25 0.74 3.14 -0.76
CA LEU A 25 0.88 3.16 0.69
C LEU A 25 1.62 1.92 1.18
N THR A 26 2.34 2.10 2.28
CA THR A 26 2.98 1.04 3.06
C THR A 26 1.93 0.18 3.79
N ARG A 27 2.38 -0.96 4.32
CA ARG A 27 1.53 -1.83 5.13
C ARG A 27 0.98 -1.10 6.36
N GLY A 28 1.82 -0.32 7.04
CA GLY A 28 1.46 0.44 8.23
C GLY A 28 0.42 1.53 7.93
N GLU A 29 0.58 2.25 6.82
CA GLU A 29 -0.38 3.28 6.40
C GLU A 29 -1.74 2.68 6.03
N PHE A 30 -1.78 1.51 5.38
CA PHE A 30 -3.03 0.81 5.14
C PHE A 30 -3.71 0.42 6.46
N ALA A 31 -2.98 -0.21 7.38
CA ALA A 31 -3.53 -0.61 8.68
C ALA A 31 -4.09 0.60 9.45
N ALA A 32 -3.32 1.67 9.57
CA ALA A 32 -3.74 2.91 10.24
C ALA A 32 -4.94 3.57 9.54
N GLY A 33 -4.97 3.59 8.20
CA GLY A 33 -6.08 4.13 7.44
C GLY A 33 -7.38 3.35 7.63
N PHE A 34 -7.31 2.02 7.70
CA PHE A 34 -8.48 1.18 7.98
C PHE A 34 -8.99 1.35 9.40
N GLU A 35 -8.09 1.36 10.38
CA GLU A 35 -8.45 1.62 11.78
C GLU A 35 -9.13 2.99 11.94
N ALA A 36 -8.56 4.04 11.33
CA ALA A 36 -9.15 5.38 11.34
C ALA A 36 -10.51 5.44 10.65
N ALA A 37 -10.75 4.60 9.64
CA ALA A 37 -12.03 4.45 8.96
C ALA A 37 -13.04 3.58 9.75
N GLY A 38 -12.66 3.04 10.92
CA GLY A 38 -13.50 2.14 11.71
C GLY A 38 -13.65 0.75 11.09
N LEU A 39 -12.75 0.36 10.20
CA LEU A 39 -12.67 -0.98 9.63
C LEU A 39 -11.73 -1.83 10.51
N GLN A 40 -12.07 -3.12 10.66
CA GLN A 40 -11.35 -4.08 11.50
C GLN A 40 -11.00 -5.34 10.71
N ASP A 41 -10.23 -6.26 11.31
CA ASP A 41 -9.81 -7.52 10.70
C ASP A 41 -9.09 -7.32 9.34
N VAL A 42 -8.08 -6.44 9.35
CA VAL A 42 -7.29 -6.11 8.16
C VAL A 42 -6.40 -7.30 7.78
N GLU A 43 -6.58 -7.80 6.57
CA GLU A 43 -5.76 -8.84 5.94
C GLU A 43 -5.09 -8.26 4.70
N ILE A 44 -3.76 -8.40 4.62
CA ILE A 44 -2.96 -7.96 3.49
C ILE A 44 -2.19 -9.18 2.98
N GLN A 45 -2.59 -9.68 1.81
CA GLN A 45 -1.96 -10.81 1.14
C GLN A 45 -1.18 -10.32 -0.08
N GLU A 46 0.14 -10.39 -0.01
CA GLU A 46 1.02 -10.08 -1.13
C GLU A 46 0.92 -11.15 -2.22
N THR A 47 1.07 -10.75 -3.48
CA THR A 47 0.94 -11.65 -4.63
C THR A 47 2.24 -11.75 -5.42
N HIS A 48 2.67 -10.69 -6.07
CA HIS A 48 3.90 -10.64 -6.85
C HIS A 48 4.48 -9.23 -6.86
N ARG A 49 5.81 -9.15 -7.02
CA ARG A 49 6.54 -7.88 -7.08
C ARG A 49 6.26 -7.17 -8.40
N VAL A 50 5.95 -5.88 -8.33
CA VAL A 50 5.66 -5.03 -9.50
C VAL A 50 6.70 -3.93 -9.69
N HIS A 51 7.48 -3.65 -8.65
CA HIS A 51 8.58 -2.70 -8.64
C HIS A 51 9.63 -3.12 -7.61
N GLU A 52 10.85 -2.59 -7.68
CA GLU A 52 11.90 -2.84 -6.68
C GLU A 52 11.39 -2.58 -5.25
N HIS A 53 10.67 -1.49 -5.07
CA HIS A 53 10.10 -1.05 -3.78
C HIS A 53 8.58 -1.25 -3.64
N ALA A 54 7.94 -2.07 -4.49
CA ALA A 54 6.49 -2.26 -4.41
C ALA A 54 6.01 -3.65 -4.88
N VAL A 55 5.00 -4.16 -4.17
CA VAL A 55 4.37 -5.45 -4.41
C VAL A 55 2.87 -5.29 -4.64
N SER A 56 2.31 -6.06 -5.57
CA SER A 56 0.86 -6.15 -5.71
C SER A 56 0.29 -6.97 -4.56
N ALA A 57 -0.79 -6.49 -3.93
CA ALA A 57 -1.41 -7.16 -2.79
C ALA A 57 -2.93 -7.10 -2.88
N ILE A 58 -3.57 -8.15 -2.36
CA ILE A 58 -5.01 -8.20 -2.12
C ILE A 58 -5.23 -7.78 -0.67
N ILE A 59 -6.08 -6.79 -0.46
CA ILE A 59 -6.34 -6.21 0.86
C ILE A 59 -7.81 -6.39 1.20
N ARG A 60 -8.10 -6.88 2.40
CA ARG A 60 -9.45 -7.11 2.91
C ARG A 60 -9.57 -6.47 4.30
N ALA A 61 -10.72 -5.87 4.57
CA ALA A 61 -11.08 -5.37 5.89
C ALA A 61 -12.60 -5.52 6.09
N ARG A 62 -13.04 -5.65 7.33
CA ARG A 62 -14.44 -5.83 7.71
C ARG A 62 -14.99 -4.54 8.33
N LYS A 63 -16.21 -4.17 7.92
CA LYS A 63 -16.97 -3.13 8.60
C LYS A 63 -17.73 -3.74 9.80
N PRO A 64 -17.60 -3.19 11.02
CA PRO A 64 -18.42 -3.58 12.15
C PRO A 64 -19.92 -3.37 11.85
N ALA A 65 -20.78 -4.22 12.45
CA ALA A 65 -22.23 -4.16 12.28
C ALA A 65 -22.87 -2.94 12.96
#